data_AF-A0A933C4J1-F1
#
_entry.id   AF-A0A933C4J1-F1
#
_cell.length_a   1.000
_cell.length_b   1.000
_cell.length_c   1.000
_cell.angle_alpha   90.00
_cell.angle_beta   90.00
_cell.angle_gamma   90.00
#
_symmetry.space_group_name_H-M   'P 1'
#
loop_
_entity.id
_entity.type
_entity.pdbx_description
1 polymer ?
#
loop_
_entity_poly.entity_id
_entity_poly.type
_entity_poly.pdbx_seq_one_letter_code
_entity_poly.pdbx_strand_id
1 'polypeptide(L)'
;MKTIHSNKKKLSPQQPAWQAGRREELLQTLKSRFEKNMNRHTGLQWAPVQATLEAKSGKLWSLSEMERTGGEPDVVGYDRKTGEHIFYDCSEESPKGRRSVCYDREALESRKEHKPKDNALDMAAAMGIELLTVEQYR
;
A
#
# COMPACT_ATOMS: atom_id res chain seq x y z
N MET A 1 -37.69 -11.80 32.85
CA MET A 1 -36.21 -11.87 32.92
C MET A 1 -35.72 -12.90 31.90
N LYS A 2 -35.10 -12.46 30.80
CA LYS A 2 -34.42 -13.33 29.83
C LYS A 2 -33.09 -12.67 29.47
N THR A 3 -32.00 -13.28 29.90
CA THR A 3 -30.65 -12.71 29.87
C THR A 3 -30.04 -12.84 28.47
N ILE A 4 -29.46 -11.73 28.04
CA ILE A 4 -28.82 -11.46 26.75
C ILE A 4 -27.51 -12.26 26.68
N HIS A 5 -27.34 -13.14 25.69
CA HIS A 5 -26.06 -13.79 25.44
C HIS A 5 -25.24 -12.92 24.48
N SER A 6 -24.41 -12.04 25.05
CA SER A 6 -23.40 -11.29 24.30
C SER A 6 -22.29 -12.24 23.85
N ASN A 7 -22.23 -12.53 22.55
CA ASN A 7 -21.18 -13.34 21.93
C ASN A 7 -19.88 -12.53 21.83
N LYS A 8 -19.06 -12.57 22.88
CA LYS A 8 -17.69 -12.05 22.83
C LYS A 8 -16.80 -13.05 22.08
N LYS A 9 -16.66 -12.88 20.76
CA LYS A 9 -15.55 -13.48 20.00
C LYS A 9 -14.25 -12.92 20.58
N LYS A 10 -13.55 -13.73 21.37
CA LYS A 10 -12.21 -13.44 21.88
C LYS A 10 -11.25 -13.37 20.68
N LEU A 11 -10.64 -12.22 20.42
CA LEU A 11 -9.43 -12.16 19.58
C LEU A 11 -8.32 -12.91 20.33
N SER A 12 -7.67 -13.87 19.65
CA SER A 12 -6.55 -14.62 20.22
C SER A 12 -5.26 -13.78 20.17
N PRO A 13 -4.37 -13.84 21.19
CA PRO A 13 -3.15 -13.02 21.24
C PRO A 13 -1.93 -13.64 20.53
N GLN A 14 -2.13 -14.39 19.45
CA GLN A 14 -1.02 -15.00 18.68
C GLN A 14 -0.61 -14.09 17.50
N GLN A 15 -0.15 -12.87 17.77
CA GLN A 15 0.14 -11.89 16.72
C GLN A 15 1.41 -11.00 16.83
N PRO A 16 2.43 -11.22 17.69
CA PRO A 16 3.67 -10.41 17.60
C PRO A 16 4.71 -10.95 16.60
N ALA A 17 5.06 -12.24 16.67
CA ALA A 17 6.23 -12.78 15.96
C ALA A 17 6.05 -12.89 14.44
N TRP A 18 4.86 -13.26 13.98
CA TRP A 18 4.56 -13.36 12.54
C TRP A 18 4.45 -11.99 11.86
N GLN A 19 4.07 -10.94 12.62
CA GLN A 19 4.05 -9.57 12.13
C GLN A 19 5.45 -8.96 12.04
N ALA A 20 6.34 -9.28 12.99
CA ALA A 20 7.73 -8.83 12.96
C ALA A 20 8.47 -9.35 11.72
N GLY A 21 8.42 -10.67 11.47
CA GLY A 21 9.08 -11.28 10.31
C GLY A 21 8.59 -10.71 8.97
N ARG A 22 7.27 -10.52 8.82
CA ARG A 22 6.70 -9.87 7.62
C ARG A 22 7.19 -8.43 7.44
N ARG A 23 7.34 -7.68 8.54
CA ARG A 23 7.87 -6.31 8.50
C ARG A 23 9.33 -6.30 8.06
N GLU A 24 10.18 -7.17 8.59
CA GLU A 24 11.58 -7.27 8.17
C GLU A 24 11.70 -7.68 6.70
N GLU A 25 10.92 -8.66 6.25
CA GLU A 25 10.87 -9.09 4.83
C GLU A 25 10.47 -7.93 3.90
N LEU A 26 9.45 -7.15 4.29
CA LEU A 26 9.04 -5.98 3.52
C LEU A 26 10.14 -4.93 3.47
N LEU A 27 10.75 -4.57 4.61
CA LEU A 27 11.83 -3.59 4.65
C LEU A 27 13.03 -4.03 3.82
N GLN A 28 13.37 -5.32 3.85
CA GLN A 28 14.45 -5.87 3.02
C GLN A 28 14.11 -5.80 1.53
N THR A 29 12.86 -6.10 1.16
CA THR A 29 12.37 -5.99 -0.22
C THR A 29 12.45 -4.55 -0.72
N LEU A 30 11.93 -3.60 0.07
CA LEU A 30 11.98 -2.18 -0.25
C LEU A 30 13.42 -1.66 -0.34
N LYS A 31 14.31 -2.09 0.56
CA LYS A 31 15.73 -1.73 0.54
C LYS A 31 16.40 -2.20 -0.74
N SER A 32 16.26 -3.49 -1.07
CA SER A 32 16.85 -4.06 -2.27
C SER A 32 16.32 -3.39 -3.54
N ARG A 33 15.04 -3.00 -3.56
CA ARG A 33 14.44 -2.23 -4.66
C ARG A 33 15.01 -0.82 -4.76
N PHE A 34 15.11 -0.11 -3.64
CA PHE A 34 15.71 1.22 -3.56
C PHE A 34 17.14 1.19 -4.14
N GLU A 35 18.00 0.30 -3.62
CA GLU A 35 19.41 0.18 -4.05
C GLU A 35 19.55 -0.19 -5.54
N LYS A 36 18.62 -0.99 -6.09
CA LYS A 36 18.62 -1.35 -7.51
C LYS A 36 18.20 -0.18 -8.41
N ASN A 37 17.38 0.74 -7.90
CA ASN A 37 16.75 1.83 -8.65
C ASN A 37 17.25 3.21 -8.24
N MET A 38 18.52 3.34 -7.85
CA MET A 38 19.13 4.61 -7.38
C MET A 38 18.93 5.80 -8.33
N ASN A 39 18.72 5.54 -9.61
CA ASN A 39 18.39 6.57 -10.61
C ASN A 39 17.05 7.28 -10.32
N ARG A 40 16.11 6.65 -9.62
CA ARG A 40 14.79 7.22 -9.26
C ARG A 40 14.83 8.18 -8.09
N HIS A 41 15.87 8.12 -7.25
CA HIS A 41 15.95 8.86 -5.99
C HIS A 41 17.36 9.38 -5.73
N THR A 42 17.90 10.10 -6.70
CA THR A 42 19.24 10.69 -6.62
C THR A 42 19.39 11.58 -5.39
N GLY A 43 20.39 11.31 -4.56
CA GLY A 43 20.68 12.06 -3.34
C GLY A 43 19.88 11.65 -2.11
N LEU A 44 18.97 10.67 -2.22
CA LEU A 44 18.35 10.05 -1.04
C LEU A 44 19.22 8.93 -0.49
N GLN A 45 19.08 8.65 0.80
CA GLN A 45 19.78 7.59 1.51
C GLN A 45 18.74 6.65 2.12
N TRP A 46 18.99 5.34 2.08
CA TRP A 46 18.05 4.36 2.59
C TRP A 46 17.82 4.48 4.11
N ALA A 47 18.86 4.76 4.90
CA ALA A 47 18.74 4.80 6.36
C ALA A 47 17.69 5.81 6.87
N PRO A 48 17.63 7.07 6.38
CA PRO A 48 16.53 7.99 6.67
C PRO A 48 15.13 7.50 6.23
N VAL A 49 15.05 6.84 5.07
CA VAL A 49 13.79 6.26 4.57
C VAL A 49 13.30 5.18 5.52
N GLN A 50 14.17 4.23 5.87
CA GLN A 50 13.86 3.14 6.78
C GLN A 50 13.41 3.66 8.14
N ALA A 51 14.15 4.60 8.74
CA ALA A 51 13.76 5.18 10.03
C ALA A 51 12.36 5.82 9.98
N THR A 52 12.02 6.46 8.86
CA THR A 52 10.68 7.05 8.65
C THR A 52 9.60 5.97 8.56
N LEU A 53 9.85 4.87 7.83
CA LEU A 53 8.91 3.76 7.69
C LEU A 53 8.69 3.04 9.01
N GLU A 54 9.76 2.84 9.78
CA GLU A 54 9.72 2.15 11.07
C GLU A 54 8.95 2.95 12.13
N ALA A 55 8.97 4.29 12.05
CA ALA A 55 8.20 5.18 12.91
C ALA A 55 6.74 5.34 12.48
N LYS A 56 6.39 5.07 11.21
CA LYS A 56 5.05 5.28 10.63
C LYS A 56 4.41 3.95 10.23
N SER A 57 3.83 3.24 11.20
CA SER A 57 3.17 1.94 10.99
C SER A 57 2.10 1.94 9.89
N GLY A 58 1.33 3.03 9.76
CA GLY A 58 0.33 3.18 8.70
C GLY A 58 0.93 3.17 7.29
N LYS A 59 2.06 3.87 7.06
CA LYS A 59 2.74 3.87 5.75
C LYS A 59 3.29 2.47 5.44
N LEU A 60 3.87 1.80 6.43
CA LEU A 60 4.36 0.43 6.27
C LEU A 60 3.23 -0.54 5.89
N TRP A 61 2.06 -0.37 6.48
CA TRP A 61 0.86 -1.15 6.13
C TRP A 61 0.46 -0.95 4.67
N SER A 62 0.35 0.30 4.21
CA SER A 62 0.02 0.60 2.81
C SER A 62 1.03 0.01 1.83
N LEU A 63 2.33 0.15 2.11
CA LEU A 63 3.39 -0.43 1.28
C LEU A 63 3.33 -1.96 1.27
N SER A 64 3.00 -2.58 2.41
CA SER A 64 2.79 -4.02 2.49
C SER A 64 1.63 -4.47 1.60
N GLU A 65 0.53 -3.72 1.56
CA GLU A 65 -0.62 -4.06 0.73
C GLU A 65 -0.35 -3.86 -0.77
N MET A 66 0.39 -2.81 -1.12
CA MET A 66 0.87 -2.59 -2.49
C MET A 66 1.75 -3.77 -2.95
N GLU A 67 2.73 -4.19 -2.14
CA GLU A 67 3.58 -5.34 -2.42
C GLU A 67 2.76 -6.64 -2.52
N ARG A 68 1.86 -6.89 -1.56
CA ARG A 68 1.00 -8.09 -1.52
C ARG A 68 0.11 -8.21 -2.76
N THR A 69 -0.27 -7.09 -3.37
CA THR A 69 -1.10 -7.06 -4.59
C THR A 69 -0.28 -7.07 -5.88
N GLY A 70 1.04 -7.29 -5.76
CA GLY A 70 1.99 -7.44 -6.87
C GLY A 70 2.53 -6.12 -7.39
N GLY A 71 2.35 -5.03 -6.64
CA GLY A 71 2.96 -3.74 -6.94
C GLY A 71 4.45 -3.71 -6.64
N GLU A 72 5.09 -2.63 -7.08
CA GLU A 72 6.50 -2.36 -6.82
C GLU A 72 6.66 -0.98 -6.17
N PRO A 73 6.15 -0.78 -4.94
CA PRO A 73 6.27 0.50 -4.28
C PRO A 73 7.75 0.86 -4.06
N ASP A 74 8.11 2.09 -4.40
CA ASP A 74 9.48 2.60 -4.28
C ASP A 74 9.47 4.10 -3.96
N VAL A 75 10.59 4.59 -3.41
CA VAL A 75 10.76 6.02 -3.13
C VAL A 75 11.10 6.76 -4.42
N VAL A 76 10.33 7.81 -4.69
CA VAL A 76 10.51 8.66 -5.89
C VAL A 76 10.84 10.11 -5.54
N GLY A 77 10.69 10.49 -4.27
CA GLY A 77 10.92 11.87 -3.87
C GLY A 77 10.94 12.07 -2.36
N TYR A 78 11.38 13.26 -1.98
CA TYR A 78 11.36 13.74 -0.61
C TYR A 78 10.85 15.17 -0.59
N ASP A 79 9.71 15.37 0.06
CA ASP A 79 9.17 16.71 0.28
C ASP A 79 9.86 17.34 1.50
N ARG A 80 10.72 18.31 1.23
CA ARG A 80 11.47 19.04 2.27
C ARG A 80 10.57 19.91 3.15
N LYS A 81 9.37 20.29 2.68
CA LYS A 81 8.45 21.13 3.46
C LYS A 81 7.79 20.32 4.57
N THR A 82 7.36 19.11 4.23
CA THR A 82 6.66 18.21 5.17
C THR A 82 7.61 17.22 5.85
N GLY A 83 8.84 17.08 5.33
CA GLY A 83 9.80 16.09 5.78
C GLY A 83 9.42 14.66 5.39
N GLU A 84 8.58 14.48 4.37
CA GLU A 84 8.03 13.19 4.00
C GLU A 84 8.68 12.59 2.76
N HIS A 85 8.91 11.28 2.81
CA HIS A 85 9.24 10.48 1.64
C HIS A 85 7.96 10.17 0.84
N ILE A 86 8.05 10.36 -0.48
CA ILE A 86 6.97 10.10 -1.43
C ILE A 86 7.24 8.74 -2.06
N PHE A 87 6.21 7.89 -2.02
CA PHE A 87 6.25 6.54 -2.58
C PHE A 87 5.23 6.43 -3.69
N TYR A 88 5.64 5.90 -4.85
CA TYR A 88 4.75 5.48 -5.92
C TYR A 88 4.88 3.99 -6.18
N ASP A 89 3.85 3.44 -6.80
CA ASP A 89 3.91 2.12 -7.37
C ASP A 89 4.68 2.17 -8.70
N CYS A 90 5.88 1.62 -8.73
CA CYS A 90 6.77 1.69 -9.87
C CYS A 90 6.71 0.44 -10.76
N SER A 91 5.65 -0.36 -10.66
CA SER A 91 5.38 -1.44 -11.61
C SER A 91 5.21 -0.88 -13.02
N GLU A 92 5.77 -1.56 -14.02
CA GLU A 92 5.67 -1.17 -15.43
C GLU A 92 4.22 -1.06 -15.92
N GLU A 93 3.35 -1.92 -15.38
CA GLU A 93 1.92 -1.92 -15.61
C GLU A 93 1.18 -2.29 -14.32
N SER A 94 -0.07 -1.83 -14.18
CA SER A 94 -0.92 -2.16 -13.03
C SER A 94 -0.94 -3.69 -12.83
N PRO A 95 -0.68 -4.29 -11.67
CA PRO A 95 -0.61 -5.75 -11.51
C PRO A 95 -1.93 -6.46 -11.77
N LYS A 96 -1.88 -7.75 -12.13
CA LYS A 96 -3.07 -8.56 -12.49
C LYS A 96 -4.22 -8.46 -11.47
N GLY A 97 -3.93 -8.39 -10.18
CA GLY A 97 -4.93 -8.25 -9.11
C GLY A 97 -5.55 -6.85 -8.99
N ARG A 98 -5.06 -5.87 -9.75
CA ARG A 98 -5.46 -4.47 -9.76
C ARG A 98 -5.88 -3.97 -11.15
N ARG A 99 -6.01 -4.87 -12.14
CA ARG A 99 -6.54 -4.58 -13.50
C ARG A 99 -8.02 -4.95 -13.60
N SER A 100 -8.64 -4.51 -14.70
CA SER A 100 -10.01 -4.90 -15.10
C SER A 100 -11.07 -4.50 -14.07
N VAL A 101 -10.87 -3.35 -13.42
CA VAL A 101 -11.81 -2.72 -12.51
C VAL A 101 -12.36 -1.44 -13.11
N CYS A 102 -13.52 -1.00 -12.64
CA CYS A 102 -14.03 0.34 -12.97
C CYS A 102 -13.22 1.40 -12.22
N TYR A 103 -13.27 2.65 -12.68
CA TYR A 103 -12.57 3.75 -12.02
C TYR A 103 -13.12 4.00 -10.61
N ASP A 104 -14.44 4.19 -10.51
CA ASP A 104 -15.14 4.56 -9.29
C ASP A 104 -16.36 3.66 -9.00
N ARG A 105 -17.03 3.96 -7.89
CA ARG A 105 -18.22 3.25 -7.43
C ARG A 105 -19.41 3.42 -8.38
N GLU A 106 -19.59 4.59 -8.98
CA GLU A 106 -20.70 4.86 -9.90
C GLU A 106 -20.57 4.02 -11.19
N ALA A 107 -19.37 4.01 -11.76
CA ALA A 107 -19.04 3.18 -12.92
C ALA A 107 -19.22 1.69 -12.61
N LEU A 108 -18.87 1.24 -11.39
CA LEU A 108 -19.10 -0.13 -10.95
C LEU A 108 -20.60 -0.46 -10.86
N GLU A 109 -21.42 0.41 -10.25
CA GLU A 109 -22.85 0.16 -10.06
C GLU A 109 -23.67 0.26 -11.36
N SER A 110 -23.22 1.04 -12.34
CA SER A 110 -23.89 1.16 -13.64
C SER A 110 -23.76 -0.09 -14.54
N ARG A 111 -22.83 -1.00 -14.23
CA ARG A 111 -22.59 -2.22 -15.01
C ARG A 111 -23.65 -3.29 -14.75
N LYS A 112 -24.39 -3.66 -15.79
CA LYS A 112 -25.39 -4.75 -15.77
C LYS A 112 -24.80 -6.14 -15.99
N GLU A 113 -23.80 -6.23 -16.86
CA GLU A 113 -23.10 -7.46 -17.23
C GLU A 113 -21.59 -7.29 -17.07
N HIS A 114 -20.90 -8.41 -16.78
CA HIS A 114 -19.45 -8.43 -16.50
C HIS A 114 -19.00 -7.41 -15.44
N LYS A 115 -19.82 -7.19 -14.41
CA LYS A 115 -19.51 -6.28 -13.30
C LYS A 115 -18.22 -6.74 -12.60
N PRO A 116 -17.18 -5.89 -12.53
CA PRO A 116 -15.95 -6.27 -11.86
C PRO A 116 -16.17 -6.40 -10.34
N LYS A 117 -15.23 -7.06 -9.66
CA LYS A 117 -15.33 -7.29 -8.21
C LYS A 117 -15.24 -5.98 -7.41
N ASP A 118 -14.50 -5.00 -7.92
CA ASP A 118 -14.19 -3.76 -7.21
C ASP A 118 -13.96 -2.59 -8.19
N ASN A 119 -13.71 -1.40 -7.64
CA ASN A 119 -13.27 -0.21 -8.39
C ASN A 119 -11.92 0.33 -7.87
N ALA A 120 -11.21 1.06 -8.72
CA ALA A 120 -9.85 1.52 -8.45
C ALA A 120 -9.76 2.46 -7.24
N LEU A 121 -10.71 3.39 -7.08
CA LEU A 121 -10.72 4.32 -5.96
C LEU A 121 -10.92 3.61 -4.62
N ASP A 122 -11.87 2.67 -4.54
CA ASP A 122 -12.12 1.94 -3.30
C ASP A 122 -10.97 0.98 -2.98
N MET A 123 -10.33 0.38 -3.98
CA MET A 123 -9.11 -0.39 -3.77
C MET A 123 -7.97 0.46 -3.21
N ALA A 124 -7.77 1.67 -3.73
CA ALA A 124 -6.76 2.59 -3.23
C ALA A 124 -7.07 3.04 -1.79
N ALA A 125 -8.32 3.45 -1.54
CA ALA A 125 -8.79 3.86 -0.21
C ALA A 125 -8.68 2.73 0.81
N ALA A 126 -9.01 1.49 0.41
CA ALA A 126 -8.84 0.33 1.26
C ALA A 126 -7.39 0.20 1.70
N MET A 127 -6.41 0.38 0.81
CA MET A 127 -4.97 0.35 1.08
C MET A 127 -4.41 1.64 1.71
N GLY A 128 -5.24 2.67 1.95
CA GLY A 128 -4.78 3.95 2.50
C GLY A 128 -3.84 4.71 1.55
N ILE A 129 -4.00 4.51 0.24
CA ILE A 129 -3.23 5.18 -0.81
C ILE A 129 -4.17 5.92 -1.76
N GLU A 130 -3.59 6.76 -2.61
CA GLU A 130 -4.31 7.53 -3.63
C GLU A 130 -3.82 7.14 -5.02
N LEU A 131 -4.70 7.29 -6.02
CA LEU A 131 -4.29 7.16 -7.41
C LEU A 131 -3.50 8.40 -7.83
N LEU A 132 -2.50 8.19 -8.69
CA LEU A 132 -1.77 9.29 -9.29
C LEU A 132 -2.69 10.11 -10.19
N THR A 133 -2.51 11.43 -10.12
CA THR A 133 -3.01 12.35 -11.14
C THR A 133 -2.23 12.17 -12.44
N VAL A 134 -2.78 12.66 -13.56
CA VAL A 134 -2.11 12.59 -14.86
C VAL A 134 -0.76 13.32 -14.82
N GLU A 135 -0.70 14.42 -14.09
CA GLU A 135 0.50 15.24 -13.90
C GLU A 135 1.57 14.53 -13.06
N GLN A 136 1.17 13.67 -12.11
CA GLN A 136 2.12 12.87 -11.33
C GLN A 136 2.63 11.64 -12.07
N TYR A 137 1.89 11.18 -13.09
CA TYR A 137 2.26 10.02 -13.90
C TYR A 137 3.20 10.37 -15.08
N ARG A 138 3.14 11.60 -15.58
CA ARG A 138 3.91 12.08 -16.74
C ARG A 138 5.22 12.73 -16.33
#